data_AF-A0A2X4U8Y0-F1
#
_entry.id   AF-A0A2X4U8Y0-F1
#
_cell.length_a   1.000
_cell.length_b   1.000
_cell.length_c   1.000
_cell.angle_alpha   90.00
_cell.angle_beta   90.00
_cell.angle_gamma   90.00
#
_symmetry.space_group_name_H-M   'P 1'
#
loop_
_entity.id
_entity.type
_entity.pdbx_description
1 polymer ?
#
loop_
_entity_poly.entity_id
_entity_poly.type
_entity_poly.pdbx_seq_one_letter_code
_entity_poly.pdbx_strand_id
1 'polypeptide(L)'
;MGRTLTVDLGEELRSFVEGLVASGDYRTPSEVIRESVRTLRERTAASKLEELRRLIAEGENSGDAVEWDRDVFMDKLKGYSQRPASK
;
A
#
# COMPACT_ATOMS: atom_id res chain seq x y z
N MET A 1 -13.39 20.59 17.41
CA MET A 1 -12.00 20.85 17.85
C MET A 1 -11.08 19.88 17.14
N GLY A 2 -9.98 20.35 16.54
CA GLY A 2 -8.98 19.46 15.94
C GLY A 2 -8.27 18.63 17.02
N ARG A 3 -7.97 17.36 16.73
CA ARG A 3 -7.16 16.51 17.61
C ARG A 3 -5.68 16.79 17.33
N THR A 4 -4.92 17.07 18.39
CA THR A 4 -3.46 17.22 18.31
C THR A 4 -2.80 15.85 18.40
N LEU A 5 -1.82 15.61 17.53
CA LEU A 5 -0.98 14.42 17.55
C LEU A 5 0.45 14.87 17.82
N THR A 6 1.08 14.31 18.85
CA THR A 6 2.52 14.49 19.12
C THR A 6 3.28 13.35 18.46
N VAL A 7 4.26 13.68 17.63
CA VAL A 7 5.10 12.72 16.92
C VAL A 7 6.56 13.11 17.07
N ASP A 8 7.44 12.11 17.20
CA ASP A 8 8.88 12.32 17.08
C ASP A 8 9.31 11.95 15.66
N LEU A 9 10.02 12.86 14.99
CA LEU A 9 10.43 12.75 13.60
C LEU A 9 11.89 12.28 13.47
N GLY A 10 12.66 12.25 14.57
CA GLY A 10 14.12 12.12 14.50
C GLY A 10 14.79 13.40 13.99
N GLU A 11 16.13 13.40 13.97
CA GLU A 11 16.94 14.60 13.72
C GLU A 11 16.93 15.06 12.25
N GLU A 12 17.03 14.11 11.31
CA GLU A 12 17.08 14.39 9.87
C GLU A 12 15.78 15.06 9.37
N LEU A 13 14.63 14.45 9.65
CA LEU A 13 13.33 14.98 9.23
C LEU A 13 12.97 16.28 9.96
N ARG A 14 13.40 16.43 11.23
CA ARG A 14 13.23 17.69 11.97
C ARG A 14 13.98 18.82 11.27
N SER A 15 15.24 18.61 10.94
CA SER A 15 16.07 19.62 10.25
C SER A 15 15.48 19.98 8.88
N PHE A 16 14.96 18.99 8.15
CA PHE A 16 14.27 19.23 6.88
C PHE A 16 13.00 20.09 7.05
N VAL A 17 12.14 19.77 8.03
CA VAL A 17 10.91 20.53 8.30
C VAL A 17 11.23 21.95 8.76
N GLU A 18 12.25 22.13 9.61
CA GLU A 18 12.71 23.46 10.04
C GLU A 18 13.23 24.28 8.86
N GLY A 19 13.98 23.67 7.94
CA GLY A 19 14.43 24.31 6.70
C GLY A 19 13.28 24.79 5.81
N LEU A 20 12.22 23.99 5.67
CA LEU A 20 11.01 24.35 4.91
C LEU A 20 10.19 25.48 5.54
N VAL A 21 10.22 25.58 6.87
CA VAL A 21 9.59 26.72 7.57
C VAL A 21 10.46 27.97 7.43
N ALA A 22 11.79 27.81 7.52
CA ALA A 22 12.75 28.91 7.37
C ALA A 22 12.78 29.50 5.95
N SER A 23 12.49 28.70 4.91
CA SER A 23 12.36 29.21 3.53
C SER A 23 11.14 30.12 3.34
N GLY A 24 10.18 30.06 4.26
CA GLY A 24 8.92 30.83 4.21
C GLY A 24 7.82 30.16 3.40
N ASP A 25 8.08 28.99 2.80
CA ASP A 25 7.06 28.22 2.06
C ASP A 25 5.96 27.69 3.00
N TYR A 26 6.30 27.46 4.27
CA TYR A 26 5.39 26.99 5.30
C TYR A 26 5.48 27.88 6.54
N ARG A 27 4.34 28.11 7.21
CA ARG A 27 4.30 28.96 8.40
C ARG A 27 4.55 28.19 9.69
N THR A 28 4.29 26.87 9.69
CA THR A 28 4.45 26.03 10.88
C THR A 28 4.88 24.61 10.51
N PRO A 29 5.62 23.90 11.38
CA PRO A 29 5.93 22.49 11.19
C PRO A 29 4.68 21.61 10.99
N SER A 30 3.59 21.91 11.71
CA SER A 30 2.34 21.15 11.57
C SER A 30 1.69 21.31 10.20
N GLU A 31 1.95 22.39 9.47
CA GLU A 31 1.49 22.58 8.09
C GLU A 31 2.22 21.63 7.14
N VAL A 32 3.55 21.57 7.25
CA VAL A 32 4.41 20.64 6.50
C VAL A 32 3.98 19.18 6.71
N ILE A 33 3.76 18.79 7.97
CA ILE A 33 3.37 17.40 8.30
C ILE A 33 1.99 17.05 7.75
N ARG A 34 1.01 17.97 7.83
CA ARG A 34 -0.33 17.74 7.26
C ARG A 34 -0.27 17.55 5.76
N GLU A 35 0.50 18.37 5.05
CA GLU A 35 0.67 18.25 3.61
C GLU A 35 1.38 16.95 3.23
N SER A 36 2.46 16.61 3.93
CA SER A 36 3.21 15.37 3.73
C SER A 36 2.31 14.14 3.87
N VAL A 37 1.47 14.08 4.90
CA VAL A 37 0.54 12.97 5.12
C VAL A 37 -0.57 12.92 4.06
N ARG A 38 -1.06 14.08 3.60
CA ARG A 38 -2.03 14.14 2.49
C ARG A 38 -1.43 13.58 1.21
N THR A 39 -0.24 14.04 0.86
CA THR A 39 0.51 13.56 -0.31
C THR A 39 0.81 12.06 -0.23
N LEU A 40 1.19 11.56 0.95
CA LEU A 40 1.39 10.13 1.17
C LEU A 40 0.10 9.35 0.92
N ARG A 41 -1.03 9.81 1.46
CA ARG A 41 -2.34 9.16 1.25
C ARG A 41 -2.69 9.10 -0.24
N GLU A 42 -2.49 10.18 -0.98
CA GLU A 42 -2.77 10.24 -2.42
C GLU A 42 -1.89 9.26 -3.21
N ARG A 43 -0.58 9.25 -2.95
CA ARG A 43 0.36 8.30 -3.57
C ARG A 43 -0.01 6.85 -3.27
N THR A 44 -0.35 6.54 -2.02
CA THR A 44 -0.77 5.18 -1.63
C THR A 44 -2.08 4.79 -2.31
N ALA A 45 -3.05 5.71 -2.44
CA ALA A 45 -4.30 5.43 -3.14
C ALA A 45 -4.09 5.16 -4.64
N ALA A 46 -3.25 5.97 -5.29
CA ALA A 46 -2.90 5.79 -6.70
C ALA A 46 -2.17 4.45 -6.94
N SER A 47 -1.19 4.12 -6.10
CA SER A 47 -0.43 2.87 -6.19
C SER A 47 -1.31 1.63 -6.02
N LYS A 48 -2.24 1.64 -5.06
CA LYS A 48 -3.18 0.52 -4.89
C LYS A 48 -4.09 0.32 -6.10
N LEU A 49 -4.56 1.41 -6.70
CA LEU A 49 -5.40 1.32 -7.90
C LEU A 49 -4.63 0.74 -9.08
N GLU A 50 -3.36 1.14 -9.24
CA GLU A 50 -2.47 0.61 -10.27
C GLU A 50 -2.18 -0.88 -10.05
N GLU A 51 -1.93 -1.28 -8.81
CA GLU A 51 -1.76 -2.70 -8.45
C GLU A 51 -3.00 -3.53 -8.77
N LEU A 52 -4.19 -3.04 -8.41
CA LEU A 52 -5.44 -3.71 -8.75
C LEU A 52 -5.65 -3.85 -10.25
N ARG A 53 -5.35 -2.79 -11.03
CA ARG A 53 -5.41 -2.84 -12.50
C ARG A 53 -4.44 -3.88 -13.06
N ARG A 54 -3.22 -3.95 -12.52
CA ARG A 54 -2.23 -4.96 -12.93
C ARG A 54 -2.73 -6.37 -12.64
N LEU A 55 -3.27 -6.63 -11.45
CA LEU A 55 -3.79 -7.96 -11.08
C LEU A 55 -4.99 -8.38 -11.93
N ILE A 56 -5.88 -7.45 -12.28
CA ILE A 56 -6.99 -7.73 -13.20
C ILE A 56 -6.44 -8.08 -14.59
N ALA A 57 -5.52 -7.28 -15.12
CA ALA A 57 -4.91 -7.56 -16.43
C ALA A 57 -4.13 -8.90 -16.43
N GLU A 58 -3.45 -9.24 -15.35
CA GLU A 58 -2.80 -10.54 -15.17
C GLU A 58 -3.84 -11.68 -15.23
N GLY A 59 -4.97 -11.52 -14.56
CA GLY A 59 -6.09 -12.47 -14.61
C GLY A 59 -6.70 -12.60 -16.01
N GLU A 60 -6.95 -11.49 -16.70
CA GLU A 60 -7.47 -11.48 -18.08
C GLU A 60 -6.50 -12.15 -19.07
N ASN A 61 -5.19 -11.98 -18.86
CA ASN A 61 -4.16 -12.60 -19.69
C ASN A 61 -3.81 -14.03 -19.27
N SER A 62 -4.41 -14.56 -18.19
CA SER A 62 -4.10 -15.90 -17.68
C SER A 62 -4.71 -17.05 -18.50
N GLY A 63 -5.52 -16.72 -19.50
CA GLY A 63 -6.20 -17.66 -20.40
C GLY A 63 -7.71 -17.62 -20.23
N ASP A 64 -8.40 -18.52 -20.93
CA ASP A 64 -9.86 -18.56 -20.90
C ASP A 64 -10.39 -18.98 -19.52
N ALA A 65 -11.47 -18.32 -19.09
CA ALA A 65 -12.16 -18.71 -17.88
C ALA A 65 -12.72 -20.14 -18.04
N VAL A 66 -12.36 -21.01 -17.10
CA VAL A 66 -12.86 -22.38 -17.03
C VAL A 66 -13.99 -22.50 -16.01
N GLU A 67 -14.85 -23.49 -16.19
CA GLU A 67 -15.89 -23.82 -15.21
C GLU A 67 -15.24 -24.15 -13.85
N TRP A 68 -15.71 -23.49 -12.78
CA TRP A 68 -15.15 -23.61 -11.44
C TRP A 68 -16.14 -24.27 -10.51
N ASP A 69 -15.77 -25.43 -9.98
CA ASP A 69 -16.49 -26.14 -8.94
C ASP A 69 -15.68 -26.13 -7.64
N ARG A 70 -16.33 -25.70 -6.56
CA ARG A 70 -15.69 -25.54 -5.25
C ARG A 70 -15.21 -26.88 -4.68
N ASP A 71 -16.03 -27.92 -4.76
CA ASP A 71 -15.73 -29.21 -4.12
C ASP A 71 -14.60 -29.92 -4.86
N VAL A 72 -14.62 -29.88 -6.20
CA VAL A 72 -13.53 -30.37 -7.06
C VAL A 72 -12.22 -29.64 -6.78
N PHE A 73 -12.27 -28.31 -6.61
CA PHE A 73 -11.09 -27.51 -6.29
C PHE A 73 -10.50 -27.86 -4.91
N MET A 74 -11.36 -28.00 -3.90
CA MET A 74 -10.93 -28.32 -2.53
C MET A 74 -10.34 -29.73 -2.41
N ASP A 75 -10.89 -30.71 -3.14
CA ASP A 75 -10.35 -32.06 -3.17
C ASP A 75 -8.99 -32.11 -3.89
N LYS A 76 -8.81 -31.31 -4.94
CA LYS A 76 -7.50 -31.12 -5.61
C LYS A 76 -6.46 -30.53 -4.64
N LEU A 77 -6.82 -29.51 -3.86
CA LEU A 77 -5.93 -28.89 -2.86
C LEU A 77 -5.50 -29.88 -1.76
N LYS A 78 -6.44 -30.67 -1.22
CA LYS A 78 -6.13 -31.72 -0.24
C LYS A 78 -5.17 -32.76 -0.84
N GLY A 79 -5.35 -33.11 -2.11
CA GLY A 79 -4.46 -34.01 -2.85
C GLY A 79 -3.03 -33.46 -2.99
N TYR A 80 -2.85 -32.16 -3.18
CA TYR A 80 -1.52 -31.53 -3.18
C TYR A 80 -0.85 -31.57 -1.80
N SER A 81 -1.61 -31.39 -0.72
CA SER A 81 -1.07 -31.46 0.65
C SER A 81 -0.65 -32.86 1.08
N GLN A 82 -1.14 -33.92 0.39
CA GLN A 82 -0.85 -35.32 0.71
C GLN A 82 0.22 -35.95 -0.19
N ARG A 83 0.73 -35.25 -1.20
CA ARG A 83 1.87 -35.72 -1.99
C ARG A 83 3.15 -35.58 -1.14
N PRO A 84 3.84 -36.68 -0.77
CA PRO A 84 5.15 -36.55 -0.14
C PRO A 84 6.08 -35.86 -1.13
N ALA A 85 6.86 -34.89 -0.65
CA ALA A 85 7.89 -34.24 -1.43
C ALA A 85 8.78 -35.33 -2.07
N SER A 86 8.76 -35.42 -3.40
CA SER A 86 9.69 -36.28 -4.11
C SER A 86 11.10 -35.78 -3.77
N LYS A 87 11.88 -36.65 -3.15
CA LYS A 87 13.34 -36.53 -3.09
C LYS A 87 13.93 -36.54 -4.49
#